data_AF-A0A2I1DQ81-F1
#
_entry.id   AF-A0A2I1DQ81-F1
#
_cell.length_a   1.000
_cell.length_b   1.000
_cell.length_c   1.000
_cell.angle_alpha   90.00
_cell.angle_beta   90.00
_cell.angle_gamma   90.00
#
_symmetry.space_group_name_H-M   'P 1'
#
loop_
_entity.id
_entity.type
_entity.pdbx_description
1 polymer ?
#
loop_
_entity_poly.entity_id
_entity_poly.type
_entity_poly.pdbx_seq_one_letter_code
_entity_poly.pdbx_strand_id
1 'polypeptide(L)' 'MTMKNIDEAKDPDLRASVAAMQRAALIARHTAIQTNTDLVIMKNGQLLRISPEELRRHMQEDSPPQND' A
#
# COMPACT_ATOMS: atom_id res chain seq x y z
N MET A 1 8.77 -21.77 14.09
CA MET A 1 8.24 -20.63 14.87
C MET A 1 6.98 -20.14 14.18
N THR A 2 5.85 -20.03 14.89
CA THR A 2 4.63 -19.46 14.32
C THR A 2 4.77 -17.94 14.34
N MET A 3 4.91 -17.32 13.17
CA MET A 3 4.94 -15.86 13.03
C MET A 3 3.51 -15.38 13.32
N LYS A 4 3.28 -14.83 14.52
CA LYS A 4 1.98 -14.27 14.87
C LYS A 4 1.74 -13.02 14.02
N ASN A 5 0.50 -12.84 13.58
CA ASN A 5 0.14 -11.66 12.83
C ASN A 5 0.36 -10.41 13.71
N ILE A 6 0.86 -9.35 13.10
CA ILE A 6 1.30 -8.12 13.80
C ILE A 6 0.12 -7.33 14.41
N ASP A 7 -1.08 -7.53 13.86
CA ASP A 7 -2.36 -7.04 14.38
C ASP A 7 -2.78 -7.73 15.70
N GLU A 8 -2.23 -8.90 16.02
CA GLU A 8 -2.42 -9.61 17.29
C GLU A 8 -1.31 -9.30 18.32
N ALA A 9 -0.41 -8.37 18.03
CA ALA A 9 0.68 -8.00 18.92
C ALA A 9 0.17 -7.60 20.32
N LYS A 10 0.94 -7.89 21.38
CA LYS A 10 0.60 -7.39 22.73
C LYS A 10 0.76 -5.88 22.83
N ASP A 11 1.74 -5.36 22.12
CA ASP A 11 2.03 -3.93 22.03
C ASP A 11 0.93 -3.23 21.19
N PRO A 12 0.22 -2.23 21.76
CA PRO A 12 -0.84 -1.51 21.06
C PRO A 12 -0.36 -0.73 19.85
N ASP A 13 0.85 -0.16 19.88
CA ASP A 13 1.41 0.60 18.76
C ASP A 13 1.74 -0.33 17.60
N LEU A 14 2.26 -1.51 17.92
CA LEU A 14 2.55 -2.52 16.93
C LEU A 14 1.27 -3.04 16.25
N ARG A 15 0.18 -3.25 17.01
CA ARG A 15 -1.13 -3.60 16.42
C ARG A 15 -1.66 -2.51 15.48
N ALA A 16 -1.56 -1.24 15.90
CA ALA A 16 -2.05 -0.11 15.12
C ALA A 16 -1.19 0.19 13.88
N SER A 17 0.08 -0.26 13.87
CA SER A 17 1.04 0.03 12.80
C SER A 17 0.57 -0.42 11.41
N VAL A 18 -0.16 -1.54 11.31
CA VAL A 18 -0.66 -2.04 10.01
C VAL A 18 -1.63 -1.06 9.36
N ALA A 19 -2.60 -0.59 10.13
CA ALA A 19 -3.57 0.38 9.64
C ALA A 19 -2.89 1.70 9.26
N ALA A 20 -1.89 2.12 10.04
CA ALA A 20 -1.09 3.30 9.72
C ALA A 20 -0.31 3.13 8.40
N MET A 21 0.34 1.98 8.18
CA MET A 21 1.06 1.67 6.95
C MET A 21 0.15 1.58 5.74
N GLN A 22 -1.05 1.00 5.87
CA GLN A 22 -2.04 0.96 4.79
C GLN A 22 -2.48 2.37 4.37
N ARG A 23 -2.75 3.25 5.33
CA ARG A 23 -3.06 4.67 5.06
C ARG A 23 -1.88 5.37 4.39
N ALA A 24 -0.66 5.18 4.89
CA ALA A 24 0.54 5.76 4.29
C ALA A 24 0.75 5.27 2.85
N ALA A 25 0.55 3.98 2.58
CA ALA A 25 0.64 3.42 1.24
C ALA A 25 -0.41 4.02 0.30
N LEU A 26 -1.65 4.20 0.76
CA LEU A 26 -2.71 4.85 -0.02
C LEU A 26 -2.32 6.30 -0.39
N ILE A 27 -1.87 7.08 0.59
CA ILE A 27 -1.44 8.47 0.39
C ILE A 27 -0.24 8.55 -0.57
N ALA A 28 0.73 7.63 -0.44
CA ALA A 28 1.90 7.58 -1.32
C ALA A 28 1.50 7.34 -2.79
N ARG A 29 0.53 6.44 -3.04
CA ARG A 29 0.00 6.19 -4.39
C ARG A 29 -0.70 7.43 -4.95
N HIS A 30 -1.58 8.05 -4.17
CA HIS A 30 -2.26 9.29 -4.59
C HIS A 30 -1.27 10.41 -4.89
N THR A 31 -0.27 10.60 -4.03
CA THR A 31 0.77 11.62 -4.21
C THR A 31 1.54 11.38 -5.50
N ALA A 32 2.03 10.15 -5.72
CA ALA A 32 2.77 9.77 -6.93
C ALA A 32 1.96 10.02 -8.21
N ILE A 33 0.66 9.68 -8.20
CA ILE A 33 -0.26 9.95 -9.31
C ILE A 33 -0.43 11.45 -9.55
N GLN A 34 -0.62 12.23 -8.48
CA GLN A 34 -0.88 13.67 -8.53
C GLN A 34 0.35 14.46 -8.98
N THR A 35 1.55 14.07 -8.53
CA THR A 35 2.81 14.72 -8.88
C THR A 35 3.47 14.15 -10.13
N ASN A 36 2.86 13.14 -10.75
CA ASN A 36 3.37 12.45 -11.92
C ASN A 36 4.81 11.93 -11.75
N THR A 37 5.05 11.27 -10.62
CA THR A 37 6.35 10.69 -10.24
C THR A 37 6.22 9.21 -9.93
N ASP A 38 7.27 8.45 -10.22
CA ASP A 38 7.27 7.01 -9.92
C ASP A 38 7.23 6.71 -8.42
N LEU A 39 6.50 5.67 -8.04
CA LEU A 39 6.55 5.09 -6.69
C LEU A 39 7.57 3.97 -6.66
N VAL A 40 8.59 4.09 -5.80
CA VAL A 40 9.61 3.06 -5.60
C VAL A 40 9.31 2.28 -4.33
N ILE A 41 9.23 0.95 -4.43
CA ILE A 41 8.97 0.04 -3.32
C ILE A 41 10.03 -1.07 -3.24
N MET A 42 10.20 -1.65 -2.07
CA MET A 42 10.96 -2.89 -1.90
C MET A 42 9.99 -4.07 -1.85
N LYS A 43 10.11 -5.00 -2.79
CA LYS A 43 9.31 -6.24 -2.80
C LYS A 43 10.25 -7.42 -2.96
N ASN A 44 10.20 -8.37 -2.01
CA ASN A 44 11.07 -9.56 -2.02
C ASN A 44 12.57 -9.23 -2.15
N GLY A 45 13.03 -8.15 -1.51
CA GLY A 45 14.42 -7.70 -1.55
C GLY A 45 14.83 -7.01 -2.86
N GLN A 46 13.89 -6.76 -3.77
CA GLN A 46 14.14 -6.03 -5.02
C GLN A 46 13.46 -4.66 -5.00
N LEU A 47 14.16 -3.65 -5.52
CA LEU A 47 13.57 -2.35 -5.79
C LEU A 47 12.71 -2.44 -7.04
N LEU A 48 11.40 -2.21 -6.87
CA LEU A 48 10.46 -2.07 -7.96
C LEU A 48 10.08 -0.61 -8.08
N ARG A 49 9.98 -0.15 -9.31
CA ARG A 49 9.50 1.18 -9.67
C ARG A 49 8.18 1.02 -10.38
N ILE A 50 7.17 1.74 -9.93
CA ILE A 50 5.81 1.69 -10.46
C ILE A 50 5.49 3.06 -11.01
N SER A 51 5.10 3.13 -12.29
CA SER A 51 4.78 4.41 -12.93
C SER A 51 3.44 4.97 -12.42
N PRO A 52 3.21 6.30 -12.51
CA PRO A 52 1.92 6.90 -12.22
C PRO A 52 0.75 6.26 -12.99
N GLU A 53 0.97 5.84 -14.24
CA GLU A 53 -0.02 5.20 -15.10
C GLU A 53 -0.40 3.81 -14.58
N GLU A 54 0.59 3.02 -14.16
CA GLU A 54 0.36 1.71 -13.56
C GLU A 54 -0.38 1.84 -12.23
N LEU A 55 -0.05 2.85 -11.42
CA LEU A 55 -0.76 3.14 -10.17
C LEU A 55 -2.23 3.50 -10.39
N ARG A 56 -2.54 4.30 -11.43
CA ARG A 56 -3.92 4.63 -11.80
C ARG A 56 -4.71 3.38 -12.16
N ARG A 57 -4.10 2.44 -12.90
CA ARG A 57 -4.73 1.17 -13.27
C ARG A 57 -5.02 0.31 -12.03
N HIS A 58 -4.04 0.13 -11.14
CA HIS A 58 -4.24 -0.64 -9.91
C HIS A 58 -5.34 -0.05 -9.01
N MET A 59 -5.44 1.29 -8.92
CA MET A 59 -6.50 1.93 -8.11
C MET A 59 -7.90 1.75 -8.69
N GLN A 60 -8.03 1.59 -10.01
CA GLN A 60 -9.30 1.29 -10.67
C GLN A 60 -9.71 -0.17 -10.46
N GLU A 61 -8.75 -1.09 -10.49
CA GLU A 61 -8.97 -2.52 -10.24
C GLU A 61 -9.30 -2.84 -8.76
N ASP A 62 -8.74 -2.08 -7.81
CA ASP A 62 -9.05 -2.19 -6.38
C ASP A 62 -10.43 -1.61 -6.01
N SER A 63 -11.12 -0.95 -6.95
CA SER A 63 -12.49 -0.47 -6.74
C SER A 63 -13.49 -1.61 -7.01
N PRO A 64 -14.46 -1.89 -6.10
CA PRO A 64 -15.45 -2.94 -6.33
C PRO A 64 -16.23 -2.64 -7.63
N PRO A 65 -16.64 -3.67 -8.40
CA PRO A 65 -17.45 -3.46 -9.60
C PRO A 65 -18.70 -2.69 -9.20
N GLN A 66 -18.85 -1.48 -9.75
CA GLN A 66 -20.10 -0.73 -9.68
C GLN A 66 -21.12 -1.50 -10.51
N ASN A 67 -21.98 -2.25 -9.82
CA ASN A 67 -23.20 -2.77 -10.42
C ASN A 67 -24.17 -1.58 -10.53
N ASP A 68 -24.36 -1.07 -11.75
CA ASP A 68 -25.48 -0.18 -12.12
C ASP A 68 -26.80 -0.97 -12.20
#